data_AF-A0A2E9WFM9-F1
#
_entry.id   AF-A0A2E9WFM9-F1
#
_cell.length_a   1.000
_cell.length_b   1.000
_cell.length_c   1.000
_cell.angle_alpha   90.00
_cell.angle_beta   90.00
_cell.angle_gamma   90.00
#
_symmetry.space_group_name_H-M   'P 1'
#
loop_
_entity.id
_entity.type
_entity.pdbx_description
1 polymer ?
#
loop_
_entity_poly.entity_id
_entity_poly.type
_entity_poly.pdbx_seq_one_letter_code
_entity_poly.pdbx_strand_id
1 'polypeptide(L)'
;MGKWRRRIGTLLGIGVAAGAWVNVERGSLAPMLVSGAPTAKLDIIRMSDPGCSFSNIGVHLETFGQSHCFGELGTWTGADLMLMAEGGILLLAGVARMPRSPKMAKRIRRLMFITGSMLFSLAVLDRLSLLPGAASSEGLVEVVPFINQAWFLQILVAFIGMMLMRGPKYRESEFAEVQQSRRAKVNENRNAFIHAHRSSSAAGQSRLARGPTRPMRTRSSPLVRATCPYCKGSGCDRCDALGTL
;
A
#
# COMPACT_ATOMS: atom_id res chain seq x y z
N MET A 1 -5.50 1.53 14.41
CA MET A 1 -4.69 2.68 13.96
C MET A 1 -5.61 3.87 13.65
N GLY A 2 -5.57 4.93 14.49
CA GLY A 2 -6.43 6.11 14.34
C GLY A 2 -6.20 6.89 13.04
N LYS A 3 -7.26 7.54 12.52
CA LYS A 3 -7.22 8.32 11.25
C LYS A 3 -6.14 9.42 11.27
N TRP A 4 -5.90 10.03 12.43
CA TRP A 4 -4.91 11.09 12.64
C TRP A 4 -3.46 10.62 12.46
N ARG A 5 -3.07 9.54 13.14
CA ARG A 5 -1.69 8.98 13.04
C ARG A 5 -1.32 8.63 11.60
N ARG A 6 -2.29 8.19 10.79
CA ARG A 6 -2.07 7.90 9.36
C ARG A 6 -1.83 9.16 8.54
N ARG A 7 -2.65 10.20 8.75
CA ARG A 7 -2.46 11.48 8.03
C ARG A 7 -1.08 12.07 8.32
N ILE A 8 -0.64 12.01 9.58
CA ILE A 8 0.69 12.46 9.99
C ILE A 8 1.77 11.65 9.26
N GLY A 9 1.68 10.31 9.27
CA GLY A 9 2.65 9.46 8.56
C GLY A 9 2.67 9.69 7.04
N THR A 10 1.51 9.92 6.41
CA THR A 10 1.42 10.25 4.98
C THR A 10 2.06 11.61 4.68
N LEU A 11 1.76 12.64 5.46
CA LEU A 11 2.35 13.97 5.28
C LEU A 11 3.86 13.94 5.49
N LEU A 12 4.34 13.20 6.49
CA LEU A 12 5.76 13.03 6.77
C LEU A 12 6.46 12.29 5.61
N GLY A 13 5.85 11.19 5.11
CA GLY A 13 6.37 10.49 3.94
C GLY A 13 6.45 11.35 2.67
N ILE A 14 5.42 12.18 2.42
CA ILE A 14 5.44 13.17 1.31
C ILE A 14 6.57 14.17 1.52
N GLY A 15 6.67 14.75 2.72
CA GLY A 15 7.68 15.76 3.03
C GLY A 15 9.10 15.23 2.84
N VAL A 16 9.37 13.99 3.28
CA VAL A 16 10.68 13.36 3.13
C VAL A 16 11.00 13.10 1.65
N ALA A 17 10.10 12.47 0.90
CA ALA A 17 10.34 12.17 -0.51
C ALA A 17 10.45 13.44 -1.38
N ALA A 18 9.57 14.42 -1.16
CA ALA A 18 9.62 15.69 -1.87
C ALA A 18 10.86 16.53 -1.47
N GLY A 19 11.25 16.49 -0.20
CA GLY A 19 12.46 17.15 0.30
C GLY A 19 13.72 16.60 -0.36
N ALA A 20 13.86 15.27 -0.45
CA ALA A 20 14.96 14.62 -1.14
C ALA A 20 15.02 15.01 -2.62
N TRP A 21 13.88 14.97 -3.31
CA TRP A 21 13.78 15.41 -4.71
C TRP A 21 14.20 16.87 -4.90
N VAL A 22 13.67 17.78 -4.09
CA VAL A 22 13.99 19.21 -4.17
C VAL A 22 15.46 19.48 -3.84
N ASN A 23 16.05 18.73 -2.90
CA ASN A 23 17.46 18.82 -2.56
C ASN A 23 18.36 18.50 -3.76
N VAL A 24 18.08 17.40 -4.46
CA VAL A 24 18.89 16.94 -5.59
C VAL A 24 18.73 17.85 -6.81
N GLU A 25 17.49 18.18 -7.17
CA GLU A 25 17.18 18.90 -8.41
C GLU A 25 17.38 20.41 -8.31
N ARG A 26 17.14 21.00 -7.13
CA ARG A 26 17.15 22.46 -6.94
C ARG A 26 18.18 22.94 -5.93
N GLY A 27 18.72 22.07 -5.06
CA GLY A 27 19.68 22.47 -4.02
C GLY A 27 19.16 23.54 -3.07
N SER A 28 17.85 23.75 -3.00
CA SER A 28 17.27 24.86 -2.25
C SER A 28 17.26 24.63 -0.74
N LEU A 29 17.57 23.41 -0.29
CA LEU A 29 17.69 23.10 1.14
C LEU A 29 18.97 23.67 1.75
N ALA A 30 20.07 23.73 1.00
CA ALA A 30 21.34 24.27 1.48
C ALA A 30 21.23 25.74 1.97
N PRO A 31 20.74 26.70 1.17
CA PRO A 31 20.59 28.09 1.62
C PRO A 31 19.49 28.29 2.66
N MET A 32 18.54 27.34 2.78
CA MET A 32 17.49 27.40 3.80
C MET A 32 18.00 26.98 5.18
N LEU A 33 18.97 26.05 5.23
CA LEU A 33 19.47 25.46 6.47
C LEU A 33 20.80 26.07 6.93
N VAL A 34 21.58 26.64 6.02
CA VAL A 34 22.88 27.27 6.32
C VAL A 34 22.94 28.65 5.68
N SER A 35 23.15 29.67 6.52
CA SER A 35 23.31 31.06 6.07
C SER A 35 24.56 31.21 5.19
N GLY A 36 24.40 31.80 4.01
CA GLY A 36 25.50 32.03 3.07
C GLY A 36 25.86 30.81 2.20
N ALA A 37 25.12 29.69 2.31
CA ALA A 37 25.35 28.54 1.45
C ALA A 37 24.86 28.80 0.00
N PRO A 38 25.58 28.29 -1.01
CA PRO A 38 25.13 28.33 -2.39
C PRO A 38 23.93 27.40 -2.62
N THR A 39 23.23 27.57 -3.74
CA THR A 39 22.24 26.59 -4.22
C THR A 39 22.97 25.33 -4.68
N ALA A 40 23.23 24.44 -3.75
CA ALA A 40 23.91 23.17 -3.98
C ALA A 40 23.17 22.05 -3.28
N LYS A 41 23.34 20.84 -3.77
CA LYS A 41 22.75 19.66 -3.13
C LYS A 41 23.46 19.42 -1.79
N LEU A 42 22.68 19.23 -0.72
CA LEU A 42 23.23 18.81 0.56
C LEU A 42 23.45 17.28 0.54
N ASP A 43 24.67 16.80 0.68
CA ASP A 43 24.94 15.36 0.63
C ASP A 43 24.56 14.70 1.96
N ILE A 44 23.48 13.92 1.94
CA ILE A 44 22.89 13.28 3.12
C ILE A 44 23.85 12.30 3.77
N ILE A 45 24.68 11.59 2.98
CA ILE A 45 25.67 10.64 3.54
C ILE A 45 26.70 11.43 4.35
N ARG A 46 27.19 12.52 3.78
CA ARG A 46 28.21 13.36 4.42
C ARG A 46 27.67 14.06 5.65
N MET A 47 26.37 14.31 5.76
CA MET A 47 25.77 14.84 7.00
C MET A 47 25.94 13.92 8.23
N SER A 48 26.25 12.64 8.03
CA SER A 48 26.60 11.75 9.14
C SER A 48 28.03 11.96 9.66
N ASP A 49 28.89 12.62 8.88
CA ASP A 49 30.23 13.00 9.33
C ASP A 49 30.14 14.17 10.31
N PRO A 50 30.89 14.12 11.43
CA PRO A 50 30.88 15.18 12.43
C PRO A 50 31.38 16.52 11.89
N GLY A 51 32.14 16.52 10.78
CA GLY A 51 32.58 17.72 10.06
C GLY A 51 31.47 18.42 9.27
N CYS A 52 30.34 17.75 9.01
CA CYS A 52 29.25 18.25 8.17
C CYS A 52 27.97 18.58 8.95
N SER A 53 28.10 18.94 10.23
CA SER A 53 26.99 19.57 10.97
C SER A 53 26.69 20.96 10.39
N PHE A 54 25.43 21.42 10.48
CA PHE A 54 25.03 22.72 9.93
C PHE A 54 25.90 23.89 10.42
N SER A 55 26.32 23.86 11.69
CA SER A 55 27.23 24.88 12.26
C SER A 55 28.62 24.82 11.63
N ASN A 56 29.16 23.62 11.44
CA ASN A 56 30.49 23.44 10.87
C ASN A 56 30.50 23.80 9.39
N ILE A 57 29.42 23.51 8.64
CA ILE A 57 29.28 23.92 7.24
C ILE A 57 29.34 25.44 7.12
N GLY A 58 28.67 26.19 8.01
CA GLY A 58 28.75 27.66 8.03
C GLY A 58 30.18 28.16 8.24
N VAL A 59 30.89 27.60 9.22
CA VAL A 59 32.30 27.95 9.49
C VAL A 59 33.20 27.60 8.29
N HIS A 60 32.99 26.45 7.65
CA HIS A 60 33.74 26.06 6.45
C HIS A 60 33.50 27.01 5.28
N LEU A 61 32.26 27.47 5.08
CA LEU A 61 31.92 28.46 4.05
C LEU A 61 32.57 29.82 4.33
N GLU A 62 32.58 30.28 5.57
CA GLU A 62 33.23 31.55 5.94
C GLU A 62 34.75 31.48 5.80
N THR A 63 35.36 30.35 6.14
CA THR A 63 36.83 30.19 6.17
C THR A 63 37.42 29.87 4.79
N PHE A 64 36.76 28.99 4.03
CA PHE A 64 37.30 28.43 2.78
C PHE A 64 36.48 28.78 1.54
N GLY A 65 35.31 29.42 1.69
CA GLY A 65 34.40 29.74 0.59
C GLY A 65 33.68 28.54 -0.02
N GLN A 66 33.95 27.32 0.47
CA GLN A 66 33.41 26.07 -0.05
C GLN A 66 33.35 25.01 1.07
N SER A 67 32.46 24.03 0.91
CA SER A 67 32.37 22.89 1.83
C SER A 67 32.23 21.60 1.04
N HIS A 68 32.95 20.57 1.49
CA HIS A 68 32.87 19.22 0.94
C HIS A 68 31.53 18.53 1.27
N CYS A 69 30.69 19.11 2.12
CA CYS A 69 29.39 18.55 2.48
C CYS A 69 28.32 18.77 1.39
N PHE A 70 28.66 19.52 0.34
CA PHE A 70 27.80 19.73 -0.82
C PHE A 70 28.15 18.77 -1.96
N GLY A 71 27.13 18.34 -2.70
CA GLY A 71 27.24 17.56 -3.92
C GLY A 71 26.74 18.33 -5.14
N GLU A 72 26.95 17.75 -6.32
CA GLU A 72 26.48 18.31 -7.58
C GLU A 72 24.95 18.16 -7.73
N LEU A 73 24.32 19.19 -8.32
CA LEU A 73 22.88 19.17 -8.63
C LEU A 73 22.57 18.11 -9.69
N GLY A 74 21.38 17.51 -9.62
CA GLY A 74 20.92 16.47 -10.56
C GLY A 74 21.61 15.11 -10.40
N THR A 75 22.63 15.01 -9.54
CA THR A 75 23.27 13.73 -9.22
C THR A 75 22.50 13.06 -8.09
N TRP A 76 21.95 11.88 -8.37
CA TRP A 76 21.27 11.07 -7.37
C TRP A 76 22.31 10.23 -6.64
N THR A 77 22.54 10.51 -5.36
CA THR A 77 23.34 9.61 -4.54
C THR A 77 22.44 8.54 -3.99
N GLY A 78 23.06 7.46 -3.57
CA GLY A 78 22.33 6.36 -3.02
C GLY A 78 21.51 6.73 -1.76
N ALA A 79 22.00 7.60 -0.87
CA ALA A 79 21.22 8.01 0.30
C ALA A 79 19.97 8.81 -0.08
N ASP A 80 20.00 9.60 -1.15
CA ASP A 80 18.81 10.30 -1.65
C ASP A 80 17.75 9.29 -2.10
N LEU A 81 18.17 8.19 -2.76
CA LEU A 81 17.29 7.11 -3.18
C LEU A 81 16.71 6.35 -1.98
N MET A 82 17.51 6.09 -0.95
CA MET A 82 17.02 5.47 0.30
C MET A 82 16.02 6.38 1.00
N LEU A 83 16.31 7.68 1.12
CA LEU A 83 15.41 8.64 1.74
C LEU A 83 14.09 8.76 0.96
N MET A 84 14.15 8.77 -0.37
CA MET A 84 12.95 8.67 -1.23
C MET A 84 12.19 7.37 -1.01
N ALA A 85 12.88 6.24 -0.91
CA ALA A 85 12.26 4.94 -0.68
C ALA A 85 11.58 4.87 0.70
N GLU A 86 12.22 5.39 1.76
CA GLU A 86 11.66 5.48 3.10
C GLU A 86 10.42 6.39 3.14
N GLY A 87 10.51 7.57 2.52
CA GLY A 87 9.37 8.47 2.33
C GLY A 87 8.23 7.79 1.57
N GLY A 88 8.56 7.03 0.52
CA GLY A 88 7.64 6.21 -0.27
C GLY A 88 6.97 5.11 0.55
N ILE A 89 7.71 4.40 1.42
CA ILE A 89 7.16 3.37 2.30
C ILE A 89 6.20 3.99 3.31
N LEU A 90 6.52 5.13 3.90
CA LEU A 90 5.62 5.84 4.82
C LEU A 90 4.34 6.32 4.13
N LEU A 91 4.48 6.83 2.91
CA LEU A 91 3.38 7.18 2.03
C LEU A 91 2.46 5.97 1.78
N LEU A 92 3.04 4.86 1.34
CA LEU A 92 2.33 3.61 1.09
C LEU A 92 1.69 3.09 2.38
N ALA A 93 2.37 3.11 3.53
CA ALA A 93 1.81 2.66 4.80
C ALA A 93 0.60 3.50 5.25
N GLY A 94 0.61 4.81 4.96
CA GLY A 94 -0.50 5.72 5.27
C GLY A 94 -1.69 5.60 4.31
N VAL A 95 -1.42 5.41 3.01
CA VAL A 95 -2.44 5.37 1.93
C VAL A 95 -2.96 3.95 1.69
N ALA A 96 -2.10 2.94 1.76
CA ALA A 96 -2.46 1.54 1.57
C ALA A 96 -3.29 1.04 2.76
N ARG A 97 -4.59 1.29 2.70
CA ARG A 97 -5.53 0.42 3.39
C ARG A 97 -5.35 -0.97 2.81
N MET A 98 -5.06 -1.96 3.66
CA MET A 98 -5.27 -3.35 3.27
C MET A 98 -6.67 -3.44 2.61
N PRO A 99 -6.76 -3.94 1.37
CA PRO A 99 -8.00 -3.90 0.60
C PRO A 99 -9.11 -4.54 1.42
N ARG A 100 -10.09 -3.71 1.83
CA ARG A 100 -11.24 -4.17 2.62
C ARG A 100 -12.17 -5.05 1.80
N SER A 101 -12.17 -4.90 0.48
CA SER A 101 -12.96 -5.73 -0.41
C SER A 101 -12.16 -6.95 -0.86
N PRO A 102 -12.74 -8.16 -0.80
CA PRO A 102 -12.07 -9.39 -1.23
C PRO A 102 -11.73 -9.37 -2.73
N LYS A 103 -12.51 -8.62 -3.53
CA LYS A 103 -12.25 -8.43 -4.97
C LYS A 103 -10.97 -7.63 -5.24
N MET A 104 -10.73 -6.54 -4.50
CA MET A 104 -9.51 -5.74 -4.67
C MET A 104 -8.28 -6.49 -4.13
N ALA A 105 -8.43 -7.24 -3.03
CA ALA A 105 -7.37 -8.13 -2.53
C ALA A 105 -6.95 -9.16 -3.58
N LYS A 106 -7.92 -9.78 -4.28
CA LYS A 106 -7.64 -10.73 -5.36
C LYS A 106 -6.96 -10.08 -6.57
N ARG A 107 -7.33 -8.84 -6.92
CA ARG A 107 -6.70 -8.07 -8.00
C ARG A 107 -5.25 -7.70 -7.67
N ILE A 108 -5.00 -7.14 -6.48
CA ILE A 108 -3.66 -6.79 -6.02
C ILE A 108 -2.78 -8.04 -5.95
N ARG A 109 -3.32 -9.19 -5.52
CA ARG A 109 -2.59 -10.46 -5.53
C ARG A 109 -2.19 -10.89 -6.94
N ARG A 110 -3.11 -10.80 -7.91
CA ARG A 110 -2.77 -11.11 -9.31
C ARG A 110 -1.68 -10.18 -9.83
N LEU A 111 -1.77 -8.88 -9.53
CA LEU A 111 -0.73 -7.93 -9.90
C LEU A 111 0.61 -8.31 -9.26
N MET A 112 0.68 -8.54 -7.95
CA MET A 112 1.92 -8.96 -7.29
C MET A 112 2.47 -10.26 -7.85
N PHE A 113 1.62 -11.25 -8.17
CA PHE A 113 2.07 -12.49 -8.79
C PHE A 113 2.62 -12.27 -10.20
N ILE A 114 1.94 -11.47 -11.02
CA ILE A 114 2.39 -11.13 -12.38
C ILE A 114 3.72 -10.37 -12.31
N THR A 115 3.80 -9.33 -11.49
CA THR A 115 5.04 -8.56 -11.28
C THR A 115 6.16 -9.45 -10.73
N GLY A 116 5.87 -10.31 -9.76
CA GLY A 116 6.84 -11.25 -9.20
C GLY A 116 7.37 -12.24 -10.24
N SER A 117 6.48 -12.79 -11.06
CA SER A 117 6.85 -13.69 -12.16
C SER A 117 7.68 -12.98 -13.23
N MET A 118 7.36 -11.73 -13.55
CA MET A 118 8.12 -10.92 -14.49
C MET A 118 9.53 -10.65 -13.98
N LEU A 119 9.68 -10.23 -12.72
CA LEU A 119 11.00 -9.98 -12.11
C LEU A 119 11.83 -11.25 -12.03
N PHE A 120 11.21 -12.39 -11.66
CA PHE A 120 11.91 -13.66 -11.59
C PHE A 120 12.36 -14.14 -12.98
N SER A 121 11.48 -14.04 -14.00
CA SER A 121 11.83 -14.37 -15.38
C SER A 121 12.92 -13.47 -15.94
N LEU A 122 12.90 -12.17 -15.63
CA LEU A 122 13.97 -11.23 -16.01
C LEU A 122 15.30 -11.63 -15.38
N ALA A 123 15.32 -11.99 -14.08
CA ALA A 123 16.53 -12.45 -13.42
C ALA A 123 17.08 -13.75 -14.03
N VAL A 124 16.22 -14.67 -14.48
CA VAL A 124 16.63 -15.90 -15.18
C VAL A 124 17.16 -15.60 -16.58
N LEU A 125 16.46 -14.76 -17.36
CA LEU A 125 16.88 -14.34 -18.70
C LEU A 125 18.22 -13.61 -18.67
N ASP A 126 18.48 -12.86 -17.59
CA ASP A 126 19.73 -12.16 -17.37
C ASP A 126 20.89 -13.15 -17.15
N ARG A 127 20.63 -14.28 -16.48
CA ARG A 127 21.64 -15.35 -16.34
C ARG A 127 21.94 -16.05 -17.66
N LEU A 128 20.96 -16.13 -18.54
CA LEU A 128 21.08 -16.74 -19.86
C LEU A 128 21.65 -15.77 -20.90
N SER A 129 22.02 -14.54 -20.50
CA SER A 129 22.56 -13.49 -21.39
C SER A 129 21.64 -13.17 -22.58
N LEU A 130 20.34 -13.39 -22.42
CA LEU A 130 19.31 -13.16 -23.45
C LEU A 130 18.78 -11.72 -23.44
N LEU A 131 19.20 -10.89 -22.49
CA LEU A 131 18.82 -9.49 -22.37
C LEU A 131 19.85 -8.57 -23.06
N PRO A 132 19.39 -7.50 -23.75
CA PRO A 132 20.29 -6.47 -24.26
C PRO A 132 21.04 -5.81 -23.09
N GLY A 133 22.32 -5.47 -23.28
CA GLY A 133 23.23 -5.06 -22.19
C GLY A 133 22.76 -3.87 -21.33
N ALA A 134 21.89 -3.00 -21.84
CA ALA A 134 21.29 -1.92 -21.04
C ALA A 134 20.24 -2.40 -20.02
N ALA A 135 19.67 -3.58 -20.22
CA ALA A 135 18.68 -4.21 -19.33
C ALA A 135 19.26 -5.39 -18.55
N SER A 136 20.55 -5.70 -18.74
CA SER A 136 21.25 -6.73 -17.99
C SER A 136 21.67 -6.22 -16.61
N SER A 137 21.96 -7.13 -15.69
CA SER A 137 22.48 -6.78 -14.37
C SER A 137 23.77 -5.96 -14.43
N GLU A 138 24.58 -6.09 -15.48
CA GLU A 138 25.78 -5.29 -15.68
C GLU A 138 25.45 -3.81 -15.97
N GLY A 139 24.52 -3.53 -16.89
CA GLY A 139 24.09 -2.16 -17.15
C GLY A 139 23.28 -1.55 -16.00
N LEU A 140 22.58 -2.39 -15.22
CA LEU A 140 21.79 -1.91 -14.08
C LEU A 140 22.65 -1.60 -12.85
N VAL A 141 23.83 -2.20 -12.73
CA VAL A 141 24.83 -1.86 -11.71
C VAL A 141 25.41 -0.46 -11.93
N GLU A 142 25.54 0.00 -13.18
CA GLU A 142 25.98 1.37 -13.48
C GLU A 142 24.98 2.43 -12.98
N VAL A 143 23.68 2.06 -12.89
CA VAL A 143 22.61 2.95 -12.42
C VAL A 143 22.42 2.88 -10.91
N VAL A 144 22.84 1.79 -10.25
CA VAL A 144 22.67 1.58 -8.80
C VAL A 144 24.02 1.72 -8.08
N PRO A 145 24.35 2.91 -7.54
CA PRO A 145 25.69 3.23 -7.02
C PRO A 145 26.10 2.48 -5.74
N PHE A 146 25.25 1.59 -5.23
CA PHE A 146 25.50 0.81 -4.02
C PHE A 146 25.82 -0.67 -4.27
N ILE A 147 25.43 -1.20 -5.43
CA ILE A 147 25.58 -2.63 -5.72
C ILE A 147 26.66 -2.76 -6.78
N ASN A 148 27.91 -2.86 -6.36
CA ASN A 148 29.04 -2.99 -7.29
C ASN A 148 29.14 -4.39 -7.93
N GLN A 149 28.30 -5.33 -7.50
CA GLN A 149 28.35 -6.73 -7.92
C GLN A 149 27.05 -7.14 -8.63
N ALA A 150 27.12 -7.35 -9.94
CA ALA A 150 25.97 -7.71 -10.78
C ALA A 150 25.24 -8.97 -10.31
N TRP A 151 25.96 -9.99 -9.83
CA TRP A 151 25.38 -11.21 -9.30
C TRP A 151 24.53 -10.98 -8.03
N PHE A 152 24.89 -10.00 -7.21
CA PHE A 152 24.12 -9.66 -6.00
C PHE A 152 22.81 -8.97 -6.35
N LEU A 153 22.84 -8.05 -7.31
CA LEU A 153 21.63 -7.41 -7.86
C LEU A 153 20.67 -8.45 -8.42
N GLN A 154 21.21 -9.43 -9.16
CA GLN A 154 20.44 -10.52 -9.75
C GLN A 154 19.75 -11.39 -8.70
N ILE A 155 20.46 -11.81 -7.64
CA ILE A 155 19.87 -12.57 -6.53
C ILE A 155 18.79 -11.76 -5.81
N LEU A 156 19.02 -10.46 -5.60
CA LEU A 156 18.07 -9.58 -4.95
C LEU A 156 16.76 -9.46 -5.77
N VAL A 157 16.87 -9.23 -7.08
CA VAL A 157 15.70 -9.16 -7.99
C VAL A 157 14.96 -10.49 -8.02
N ALA A 158 15.67 -11.61 -8.13
CA ALA A 158 15.08 -12.95 -8.07
C ALA A 158 14.36 -13.21 -6.73
N PHE A 159 14.97 -12.81 -5.61
CA PHE A 159 14.40 -12.96 -4.28
C PHE A 159 13.13 -12.13 -4.08
N ILE A 160 13.12 -10.87 -4.53
CA ILE A 160 11.94 -10.01 -4.52
C ILE A 160 10.82 -10.63 -5.38
N GLY A 161 11.16 -11.11 -6.58
CA GLY A 161 10.23 -11.81 -7.46
C GLY A 161 9.59 -13.03 -6.79
N MET A 162 10.41 -13.87 -6.15
CA MET A 162 9.95 -15.04 -5.40
C MET A 162 9.06 -14.66 -4.22
N MET A 163 9.41 -13.62 -3.46
CA MET A 163 8.61 -13.15 -2.31
C MET A 163 7.24 -12.62 -2.75
N LEU A 164 7.17 -11.91 -3.87
CA LEU A 164 5.92 -11.45 -4.46
C LEU A 164 5.02 -12.62 -4.90
N MET A 165 5.61 -13.71 -5.41
CA MET A 165 4.87 -14.92 -5.81
C MET A 165 4.38 -15.75 -4.62
N ARG A 166 5.14 -15.81 -3.52
CA ARG A 166 4.88 -16.67 -2.34
C ARG A 166 3.51 -16.42 -1.70
N GLY A 167 2.96 -15.21 -1.83
CA GLY A 167 1.62 -14.85 -1.37
C GLY A 167 1.41 -14.96 0.15
N PRO A 168 0.32 -14.39 0.69
CA PRO A 168 0.05 -14.46 2.12
C PRO A 168 -0.31 -15.88 2.56
N LYS A 169 0.39 -16.39 3.58
CA LYS A 169 0.29 -17.76 4.12
C LYS A 169 -1.10 -18.10 4.70
N TYR A 170 -1.95 -17.13 5.00
CA TYR A 170 -3.26 -17.34 5.64
C TYR A 170 -4.31 -16.37 5.08
N ARG A 171 -5.35 -16.84 4.37
CA ARG A 171 -6.55 -16.02 4.09
C ARG A 171 -7.77 -16.70 3.44
N GLU A 172 -7.63 -17.86 2.80
CA GLU A 172 -8.81 -18.50 2.19
C GLU A 172 -9.74 -19.08 3.28
N SER A 173 -9.22 -19.61 4.39
CA SER A 173 -10.03 -20.21 5.46
C SER A 173 -10.91 -19.20 6.19
N GLU A 174 -10.36 -18.11 6.74
CA GLU A 174 -11.14 -17.19 7.59
C GLU A 174 -12.24 -16.44 6.83
N PHE A 175 -12.00 -16.00 5.59
CA PHE A 175 -13.03 -15.30 4.82
C PHE A 175 -14.07 -16.25 4.23
N ALA A 176 -13.67 -17.47 3.84
CA ALA A 176 -14.62 -18.51 3.42
C ALA A 176 -15.49 -18.95 4.59
N GLU A 177 -14.92 -19.13 5.78
CA GLU A 177 -15.62 -19.53 7.00
C GLU A 177 -16.58 -18.43 7.49
N VAL A 178 -16.18 -17.16 7.47
CA VAL A 178 -17.09 -16.04 7.77
C VAL A 178 -18.21 -15.93 6.74
N GLN A 179 -17.95 -16.23 5.46
CA GLN A 179 -18.97 -16.19 4.43
C GLN A 179 -19.92 -17.41 4.49
N GLN A 180 -19.40 -18.58 4.83
CA GLN A 180 -20.18 -19.81 5.07
C GLN A 180 -21.05 -19.66 6.32
N SER A 181 -20.52 -19.15 7.43
CA SER A 181 -21.31 -18.92 8.65
C SER A 181 -22.41 -17.88 8.44
N ARG A 182 -22.17 -16.83 7.64
CA ARG A 182 -23.23 -15.88 7.25
C ARG A 182 -24.32 -16.55 6.40
N ARG A 183 -23.94 -17.41 5.44
CA ARG A 183 -24.90 -18.16 4.62
C ARG A 183 -25.69 -19.17 5.46
N ALA A 184 -25.04 -19.83 6.42
CA ALA A 184 -25.67 -20.76 7.36
C ALA A 184 -26.73 -20.05 8.20
N LYS A 185 -26.40 -18.89 8.80
CA LYS A 185 -27.36 -18.07 9.57
C LYS A 185 -28.55 -17.58 8.74
N VAL A 186 -28.33 -17.21 7.47
CA VAL A 186 -29.42 -16.82 6.57
C VAL A 186 -30.32 -18.00 6.25
N ASN A 187 -29.76 -19.19 6.00
CA ASN A 187 -30.54 -20.40 5.76
C ASN A 187 -31.30 -20.85 7.02
N GLU A 188 -30.70 -20.74 8.20
CA GLU A 188 -31.34 -21.03 9.48
C GLU A 188 -32.55 -20.10 9.72
N ASN A 189 -32.38 -18.79 9.57
CA ASN A 189 -33.47 -17.82 9.69
C ASN A 189 -34.59 -18.07 8.66
N ARG A 190 -34.21 -18.44 7.42
CA ARG A 190 -35.16 -18.78 6.37
C ARG A 190 -35.95 -20.05 6.72
N ASN A 191 -35.29 -21.07 7.25
CA ASN A 191 -35.93 -22.32 7.66
C ASN A 191 -36.84 -22.11 8.87
N ALA A 192 -36.41 -21.31 9.85
CA ALA A 192 -37.23 -20.93 11.00
C ALA A 192 -38.51 -20.19 10.55
N PHE A 193 -38.41 -19.26 9.60
CA PHE A 193 -39.57 -18.58 9.01
C PHE A 193 -40.52 -19.55 8.29
N ILE A 194 -39.97 -20.47 7.48
CA ILE A 194 -40.77 -21.50 6.78
C ILE A 194 -41.48 -22.42 7.78
N HIS A 195 -40.83 -22.84 8.86
CA HIS A 195 -41.44 -23.69 9.89
C HIS A 195 -42.55 -22.96 10.66
N ALA A 196 -42.32 -21.71 11.09
CA ALA A 196 -43.32 -20.90 11.79
C ALA A 196 -44.55 -20.56 10.93
N HIS A 197 -44.36 -20.38 9.61
CA HIS A 197 -45.47 -20.14 8.68
C HIS A 197 -46.17 -21.41 8.20
N ARG A 198 -45.50 -22.58 8.23
CA ARG A 198 -46.14 -23.87 7.94
C ARG A 198 -47.07 -24.34 9.06
N SER A 199 -46.76 -24.05 10.32
CA SER A 199 -47.64 -24.38 11.45
C SER A 199 -48.84 -23.45 11.59
N SER A 200 -48.83 -22.28 10.93
CA SER A 200 -49.89 -21.27 11.02
C SER A 200 -50.83 -21.19 9.80
N SER A 201 -50.65 -22.05 8.78
CA SER A 201 -51.45 -22.00 7.55
C SER A 201 -52.16 -23.32 7.23
N ALA A 202 -53.22 -23.62 7.99
CA ALA A 202 -54.33 -24.46 7.52
C ALA A 202 -55.33 -23.68 6.65
N ALA A 203 -55.14 -22.36 6.46
CA ALA A 203 -55.99 -21.53 5.62
C ALA A 203 -55.13 -20.63 4.71
N GLY A 204 -55.30 -20.79 3.40
CA GLY A 204 -54.84 -19.83 2.39
C GLY A 204 -53.37 -19.93 1.98
N GLN A 205 -53.13 -20.55 0.82
CA GLN A 205 -51.85 -20.54 0.13
C GLN A 205 -51.41 -19.10 -0.20
N SER A 206 -50.63 -18.49 0.69
CA SER A 206 -50.03 -17.18 0.46
C SER A 206 -48.92 -17.26 -0.60
N ARG A 207 -49.02 -16.40 -1.63
CA ARG A 207 -48.08 -16.30 -2.77
C ARG A 207 -46.63 -16.02 -2.39
N LEU A 208 -46.34 -15.68 -1.13
CA LEU A 208 -44.99 -15.45 -0.60
C LEU A 208 -44.20 -16.76 -0.38
N ALA A 209 -44.87 -17.91 -0.31
CA ALA A 209 -44.22 -19.22 -0.18
C ALA A 209 -43.67 -19.75 -1.52
N ARG A 210 -44.22 -19.31 -2.66
CA ARG A 210 -43.62 -19.53 -3.98
C ARG A 210 -42.62 -18.41 -4.25
N GLY A 211 -41.40 -18.60 -3.75
CA GLY A 211 -40.26 -17.79 -4.19
C GLY A 211 -40.17 -17.77 -5.73
N PRO A 212 -39.68 -16.68 -6.32
CA PRO A 212 -39.64 -16.55 -7.77
C PRO A 212 -38.71 -17.63 -8.35
N THR A 213 -39.19 -18.36 -9.37
CA THR A 213 -38.43 -19.40 -10.09
C THR A 213 -37.29 -18.85 -10.95
N ARG A 214 -37.14 -17.52 -10.98
CA ARG A 214 -36.01 -16.81 -11.59
C ARG A 214 -35.53 -15.70 -10.66
N PRO A 215 -34.20 -15.44 -10.59
CA PRO A 215 -33.69 -14.31 -9.82
C PRO A 215 -34.25 -13.01 -10.39
N MET A 216 -35.12 -12.34 -9.62
CA MET A 216 -35.72 -11.07 -9.98
C MET A 216 -34.64 -9.99 -9.91
N ARG A 217 -34.05 -9.67 -11.07
CA ARG A 217 -33.16 -8.53 -11.23
C ARG A 217 -34.03 -7.29 -11.46
N THR A 218 -34.45 -6.64 -10.38
CA THR A 218 -35.07 -5.31 -10.48
C THR A 218 -34.09 -4.26 -9.97
N ARG A 219 -33.88 -3.24 -10.80
CA ARG A 219 -32.94 -2.12 -10.59
C ARG A 219 -33.50 -1.06 -9.61
N SER A 220 -34.67 -1.33 -9.02
CA SER A 220 -35.42 -0.43 -8.16
C SER A 220 -36.43 -1.26 -7.34
N SER A 221 -36.00 -1.89 -6.25
CA SER A 221 -36.94 -2.33 -5.21
C SER A 221 -37.10 -1.19 -4.20
N PRO A 222 -38.31 -0.91 -3.68
CA PRO A 222 -38.44 -0.02 -2.53
C PRO A 222 -37.53 -0.54 -1.42
N LEU A 223 -36.72 0.34 -0.83
CA LEU A 223 -35.80 -0.03 0.25
C LEU A 223 -36.62 -0.52 1.44
N VAL A 224 -36.90 -1.81 1.50
CA VAL A 224 -37.36 -2.48 2.72
C VAL A 224 -36.14 -2.51 3.64
N ARG A 225 -35.97 -1.46 4.45
CA ARG A 225 -34.91 -1.44 5.46
C ARG A 225 -35.22 -2.54 6.47
N ALA A 226 -34.25 -3.44 6.67
CA ALA A 226 -34.40 -4.51 7.63
C ALA A 226 -34.40 -3.90 9.04
N THR A 227 -35.28 -4.37 9.91
CA THR A 227 -35.24 -3.99 11.33
C THR A 227 -33.91 -4.42 11.93
N CYS A 228 -33.29 -3.52 12.70
CA CYS A 228 -31.99 -3.80 13.30
C CYS A 228 -32.14 -4.96 14.30
N PRO A 229 -31.42 -6.09 14.12
CA PRO A 229 -31.62 -7.29 14.93
C PRO A 229 -31.20 -7.09 16.39
N TYR A 230 -30.38 -6.07 16.67
CA TYR A 230 -29.88 -5.78 18.01
C TYR A 230 -30.88 -4.99 18.87
N CYS A 231 -31.73 -4.17 18.24
CA CYS A 231 -32.73 -3.37 18.95
C CYS A 231 -34.17 -3.68 18.55
N LYS A 232 -34.41 -4.68 17.67
CA LYS A 232 -35.75 -5.09 17.21
C LYS A 232 -36.63 -3.91 16.77
N GLY A 233 -36.02 -2.87 16.19
CA GLY A 233 -36.74 -1.66 15.75
C GLY A 233 -36.77 -0.50 16.74
N SER A 234 -36.31 -0.66 17.99
CA SER A 234 -36.37 0.40 19.02
C SER A 234 -35.28 1.48 18.90
N GLY A 235 -34.30 1.29 18.01
CA GLY A 235 -33.12 2.17 17.88
C GLY A 235 -32.02 1.83 18.89
N CYS A 236 -30.76 1.79 18.42
CA CYS A 236 -29.56 1.67 19.26
C CYS A 236 -28.37 2.30 18.54
N ASP A 237 -27.25 2.50 19.24
CA ASP A 237 -26.01 3.07 18.67
C ASP A 237 -25.47 2.30 17.46
N ARG A 238 -25.83 1.02 17.32
CA ARG A 238 -25.41 0.20 16.17
C ARG A 238 -26.20 0.47 14.89
N CYS A 239 -27.34 1.15 14.99
CA CYS A 239 -28.17 1.55 13.85
C CYS A 239 -28.45 3.05 13.88
N ASP A 240 -27.54 3.86 14.44
CA ASP A 240 -27.69 5.31 14.58
C ASP A 240 -29.08 5.73 15.14
N ALA A 241 -29.59 4.98 16.12
CA ALA A 241 -30.93 5.14 16.71
C ALA A 241 -32.13 5.01 15.74
N LEU A 242 -31.92 4.68 14.47
CA LEU A 242 -32.98 4.60 13.45
C LEU A 242 -33.81 3.31 13.50
N GLY A 243 -33.43 2.33 14.33
CA GLY A 243 -34.10 1.04 14.47
C GLY A 243 -34.04 0.14 13.22
N THR A 244 -33.42 0.60 12.15
CA THR A 244 -33.39 -0.03 10.83
C THR A 244 -32.01 0.07 10.19
N LEU A 245 -31.65 -0.86 9.31
CA LEU A 245 -30.38 -0.93 8.57
C LEU A 245 -30.59 -0.66 7.09
#